data_AF-A0A6I2YTH1-F1
#
_entry.id   AF-A0A6I2YTH1-F1
#
_cell.length_a   1.000
_cell.length_b   1.000
_cell.length_c   1.000
_cell.angle_alpha   90.00
_cell.angle_beta   90.00
_cell.angle_gamma   90.00
#
_symmetry.space_group_name_H-M   'P 1'
#
loop_
_entity.id
_entity.type
_entity.pdbx_description
1 polymer ?
#
loop_
_entity_poly.entity_id
_entity_poly.type
_entity_poly.pdbx_seq_one_letter_code
_entity_poly.pdbx_strand_id
1 'polypeptide(L)'
;MSLPAPNLDDRSFQDLVDEAKRLVQLRCPEWTDNNVADPGVTLIETFAFMVDQLIYRLNRVPDLNYIKFLDLLGEQLRPPSAAIAPVRFSLAVPKATNVLIPAGTLVSTARRGQEPPISFSTQIDLDLVSVSLQHILTQAVGQEAVPQGQSIAEHSEFSCFSDVPQVGDALYVGLTQAAPNCIVRISVDCRIEGIGVDPLRPPLITEGWDGQQWTRIHLIKDTTGGLNQRGTIEIYIDQHALSTFSGLSSGWIRVRVVDAVDDQPRYTSSPQIKSIDIATIGGITNVSQCTPIINEIIGTVTGTPGEILQLNRFPLVSGQDTLTIEV
;
A
#
# COMPACT_ATOMS: atom_id res chain seq x y z
N MET A 1 -23.85 8.46 -5.85
CA MET A 1 -24.75 9.63 -5.93
C MET A 1 -25.88 9.38 -4.94
N SER A 2 -26.08 10.28 -3.99
CA SER A 2 -27.27 10.25 -3.13
C SER A 2 -28.51 10.55 -3.98
N LEU A 3 -29.62 9.88 -3.69
CA LEU A 3 -30.92 10.24 -4.26
C LEU A 3 -31.27 11.65 -3.72
N PRO A 4 -31.73 12.59 -4.56
CA PRO A 4 -32.11 13.92 -4.08
C PRO A 4 -33.30 13.80 -3.13
N ALA A 5 -33.24 14.50 -2.00
CA ALA A 5 -34.37 14.56 -1.08
C ALA A 5 -35.55 15.27 -1.76
N PRO A 6 -36.76 14.70 -1.73
CA PRO A 6 -37.93 15.34 -2.29
C PRO A 6 -38.33 16.56 -1.45
N ASN A 7 -38.73 17.64 -2.11
CA ASN A 7 -39.44 18.72 -1.43
C ASN A 7 -40.84 18.21 -1.05
N LEU A 8 -41.19 18.35 0.23
CA LEU A 8 -42.53 18.02 0.74
C LEU A 8 -43.56 19.08 0.35
N ASP A 9 -43.11 20.32 0.17
CA ASP A 9 -43.90 21.44 -0.36
C ASP A 9 -42.99 22.27 -1.29
N ASP A 10 -43.44 22.47 -2.54
CA ASP A 10 -42.69 23.12 -3.62
C ASP A 10 -43.14 24.57 -3.89
N ARG A 11 -44.09 25.08 -3.10
CA ARG A 11 -44.58 26.46 -3.23
C ARG A 11 -43.48 27.46 -2.85
N SER A 12 -43.27 28.43 -3.73
CA SER A 12 -42.42 29.58 -3.45
C SER A 12 -43.18 30.71 -2.75
N PHE A 13 -42.45 31.66 -2.17
CA PHE A 13 -43.01 32.93 -1.71
C PHE A 13 -44.00 33.57 -2.70
N GLN A 14 -43.65 33.60 -3.99
CA GLN A 14 -44.48 34.23 -5.01
C GLN A 14 -45.79 33.46 -5.22
N ASP A 15 -45.73 32.12 -5.23
CA ASP A 15 -46.92 31.28 -5.34
C ASP A 15 -47.89 31.53 -4.18
N LEU A 16 -47.36 31.71 -2.96
CA LEU A 16 -48.15 32.04 -1.77
C LEU A 16 -48.81 33.42 -1.86
N VAL A 17 -48.08 34.43 -2.35
CA VAL A 17 -48.62 35.79 -2.56
C VAL A 17 -49.70 35.79 -3.63
N ASP A 18 -49.47 35.10 -4.75
CA ASP A 18 -50.41 35.06 -5.87
C ASP A 18 -51.68 34.26 -5.52
N GLU A 19 -51.54 33.17 -4.77
CA GLU A 19 -52.68 32.41 -4.24
C GLU A 19 -53.52 33.27 -3.27
N ALA A 20 -52.88 33.98 -2.34
CA ALA A 20 -53.56 34.87 -1.41
C ALA A 20 -54.29 36.02 -2.12
N LYS A 21 -53.66 36.66 -3.11
CA LYS A 21 -54.29 37.71 -3.93
C LYS A 21 -55.50 37.17 -4.70
N ARG A 22 -55.42 35.94 -5.24
CA ARG A 22 -56.55 35.29 -5.91
C ARG A 22 -57.72 35.03 -4.96
N LEU A 23 -57.44 34.62 -3.72
CA LEU A 23 -58.46 34.42 -2.69
C LEU A 23 -59.13 35.72 -2.26
N VAL A 24 -58.36 36.81 -2.12
CA VAL A 24 -58.89 38.15 -1.81
C VAL A 24 -59.88 38.61 -2.88
N GLN A 25 -59.53 38.48 -4.17
CA GLN A 25 -60.43 38.87 -5.27
C GLN A 25 -61.77 38.11 -5.25
N LEU A 26 -61.75 36.84 -4.82
CA LEU A 26 -62.95 36.01 -4.75
C LEU A 26 -63.81 36.28 -3.51
N ARG A 27 -63.17 36.58 -2.37
CA ARG A 27 -63.84 36.64 -1.06
C ARG A 27 -64.13 38.06 -0.59
N CYS A 28 -63.35 39.03 -1.03
CA CYS A 28 -63.42 40.43 -0.62
C CYS A 28 -63.49 41.35 -1.85
N PRO A 29 -64.57 41.29 -2.65
CA PRO A 29 -64.70 42.09 -3.88
C PRO A 29 -64.74 43.61 -3.60
N GLU A 30 -64.98 44.00 -2.34
CA GLU A 30 -65.00 45.39 -1.88
C GLU A 30 -63.59 45.98 -1.72
N TRP A 31 -62.56 45.13 -1.68
CA TRP A 31 -61.16 45.55 -1.57
C TRP A 31 -60.58 45.77 -2.97
N THR A 32 -60.58 47.04 -3.40
CA THR A 32 -60.25 47.43 -4.78
C THR A 32 -58.80 47.86 -4.99
N ASP A 33 -58.14 48.37 -3.95
CA ASP A 33 -56.72 48.71 -4.02
C ASP A 33 -55.91 47.42 -3.80
N ASN A 34 -55.05 47.07 -4.75
CA ASN A 34 -54.18 45.90 -4.66
C ASN A 34 -52.73 46.27 -5.01
N ASN A 35 -52.39 47.55 -4.84
CA ASN A 35 -51.05 48.04 -5.11
C ASN A 35 -50.04 47.48 -4.08
N VAL A 36 -48.75 47.46 -4.45
CA VAL A 36 -47.65 47.01 -3.58
C VAL A 36 -47.55 47.84 -2.29
N ALA A 37 -48.00 49.11 -2.33
CA ALA A 37 -48.01 50.01 -1.19
C ALA A 37 -49.24 49.84 -0.25
N ASP A 38 -50.18 48.95 -0.59
CA ASP A 38 -51.35 48.68 0.25
C ASP A 38 -50.91 47.92 1.53
N PRO A 39 -51.23 48.42 2.74
CA PRO A 39 -50.98 47.72 4.00
C PRO A 39 -51.51 46.28 4.03
N GLY A 40 -52.63 45.99 3.38
CA GLY A 40 -53.17 44.64 3.28
C GLY A 40 -52.32 43.73 2.40
N VAL A 41 -51.75 44.24 1.30
CA VAL A 41 -50.78 43.50 0.48
C VAL A 41 -49.48 43.29 1.25
N THR A 42 -49.02 44.28 2.02
CA THR A 42 -47.86 44.12 2.92
C THR A 42 -48.09 43.02 3.97
N LEU A 43 -49.30 42.89 4.51
CA LEU A 43 -49.66 41.79 5.42
C LEU A 43 -49.63 40.43 4.71
N ILE A 44 -50.16 40.34 3.49
CA ILE A 44 -50.10 39.13 2.67
C ILE A 44 -48.63 38.71 2.45
N GLU A 45 -47.78 39.64 2.04
CA GLU A 45 -46.35 39.38 1.85
C GLU A 45 -45.67 38.97 3.16
N THR A 46 -46.01 39.60 4.28
CA THR A 46 -45.46 39.23 5.59
C THR A 46 -45.84 37.79 5.97
N PHE A 47 -47.11 37.40 5.81
CA PHE A 47 -47.55 36.03 6.08
C PHE A 47 -46.99 35.02 5.09
N ALA A 48 -46.91 35.36 3.80
CA ALA A 48 -46.28 34.53 2.78
C ALA A 48 -44.81 34.27 3.12
N PHE A 49 -44.08 35.29 3.59
CA PHE A 49 -42.71 35.14 4.08
C PHE A 49 -42.64 34.19 5.28
N MET A 50 -43.54 34.32 6.26
CA MET A 50 -43.58 33.41 7.42
C MET A 50 -43.84 31.96 7.00
N VAL A 51 -44.75 31.73 6.05
CA VAL A 51 -45.07 30.39 5.53
C VAL A 51 -43.92 29.83 4.70
N ASP A 52 -43.27 30.64 3.88
CA ASP A 52 -42.07 30.26 3.11
C ASP A 52 -40.95 29.75 4.04
N GLN A 53 -40.74 30.41 5.19
CA GLN A 53 -39.79 29.93 6.20
C GLN A 53 -40.21 28.60 6.85
N LEU A 54 -41.52 28.32 6.97
CA LEU A 54 -42.02 27.02 7.46
C LEU A 54 -41.84 25.93 6.41
N ILE A 55 -42.14 26.22 5.14
CA ILE A 55 -41.92 25.32 4.00
C ILE A 55 -40.44 24.93 3.93
N TYR A 56 -39.54 25.90 4.07
CA TYR A 56 -38.11 25.66 4.13
C TYR A 56 -37.71 24.65 5.22
N ARG A 57 -38.28 24.79 6.43
CA ARG A 57 -38.01 23.88 7.56
C ARG A 57 -38.61 22.49 7.32
N LEU A 58 -39.82 22.43 6.77
CA LEU A 58 -40.50 21.18 6.43
C LEU A 58 -39.67 20.38 5.41
N ASN A 59 -39.12 21.04 4.39
CA ASN A 59 -38.28 20.41 3.37
C ASN A 59 -36.94 19.87 3.91
N ARG A 60 -36.56 20.18 5.16
CA ARG A 60 -35.40 19.57 5.84
C ARG A 60 -35.74 18.30 6.65
N VAL A 61 -37.02 17.99 6.83
CA VAL A 61 -37.47 16.79 7.58
C VAL A 61 -37.06 15.48 6.92
N PRO A 62 -37.13 15.31 5.58
CA PRO A 62 -36.70 14.07 4.92
C PRO A 62 -35.23 13.72 5.22
N ASP A 63 -34.33 14.69 5.15
CA ASP A 63 -32.90 14.49 5.46
C ASP A 63 -32.68 14.10 6.92
N LEU A 64 -33.40 14.75 7.85
CA LEU A 64 -33.34 14.41 9.27
C LEU A 64 -33.84 12.99 9.54
N ASN A 65 -34.95 12.61 8.91
CA ASN A 65 -35.52 11.26 9.03
C ASN A 65 -34.56 10.22 8.47
N TYR A 66 -33.91 10.49 7.33
CA TYR A 66 -32.90 9.61 6.75
C TYR A 66 -31.76 9.33 7.74
N ILE A 67 -31.19 10.38 8.35
CA ILE A 67 -30.15 10.24 9.38
C ILE A 67 -30.66 9.44 10.58
N LYS A 68 -31.91 9.67 11.02
CA LYS A 68 -32.50 8.94 12.15
C LYS A 68 -32.82 7.48 11.84
N PHE A 69 -33.17 7.15 10.60
CA PHE A 69 -33.31 5.75 10.20
C PHE A 69 -31.95 5.05 10.15
N LEU A 70 -30.89 5.72 9.70
CA LEU A 70 -29.53 5.18 9.80
C LEU A 70 -29.14 4.90 11.27
N ASP A 71 -29.38 5.85 12.16
CA ASP A 71 -29.15 5.72 13.61
C ASP A 71 -29.93 4.52 14.20
N LEU A 72 -31.21 4.36 13.83
CA LEU A 72 -32.04 3.21 14.26
C LEU A 72 -31.56 1.86 13.71
N LEU A 73 -30.97 1.84 12.51
CA LEU A 73 -30.34 0.64 11.94
C LEU A 73 -28.97 0.35 12.58
N GLY A 74 -28.49 1.21 13.48
CA GLY A 74 -27.18 1.10 14.11
C GLY A 74 -26.02 1.56 13.22
N GLU A 75 -26.31 2.24 12.11
CA GLU A 75 -25.28 2.79 11.24
C GLU A 75 -24.64 4.02 11.90
N GLN A 76 -23.32 3.96 12.06
CA GLN A 76 -22.52 5.06 12.60
C GLN A 76 -21.60 5.60 11.51
N LEU A 77 -21.27 6.89 11.60
CA LEU A 77 -20.21 7.46 10.76
C LEU A 77 -18.92 6.69 11.02
N ARG A 78 -18.34 6.14 9.95
CA ARG A 78 -17.05 5.46 10.06
C ARG A 78 -16.00 6.49 10.51
N PRO A 79 -15.20 6.17 11.53
CA PRO A 79 -14.12 7.06 11.94
C PRO A 79 -13.13 7.26 10.79
N PRO A 80 -12.37 8.37 10.79
CA PRO A 80 -11.30 8.55 9.84
C PRO A 80 -10.28 7.40 9.97
N SER A 81 -9.95 6.76 8.85
CA SER A 81 -8.92 5.72 8.79
C SER A 81 -7.57 6.33 8.44
N ALA A 82 -6.51 5.83 9.07
CA ALA A 82 -5.15 6.23 8.72
C ALA A 82 -4.82 5.81 7.28
N ALA A 83 -4.09 6.66 6.56
CA ALA A 83 -3.51 6.30 5.26
C ALA A 83 -2.37 5.29 5.46
N ILE A 84 -2.29 4.28 4.59
CA ILE A 84 -1.24 3.26 4.61
C ILE A 84 -0.46 3.32 3.30
N ALA A 85 0.87 3.24 3.38
CA ALA A 85 1.73 3.21 2.21
C ALA A 85 2.96 2.31 2.42
N PRO A 86 3.44 1.60 1.39
CA PRO A 86 4.73 0.93 1.44
C PRO A 86 5.86 1.97 1.36
N VAL A 87 6.91 1.80 2.18
CA VAL A 87 8.10 2.65 2.17
C VAL A 87 9.35 1.78 2.00
N ARG A 88 10.22 2.20 1.09
CA ARG A 88 11.54 1.59 0.88
C ARG A 88 12.59 2.31 1.73
N PHE A 89 13.25 1.56 2.61
CA PHE A 89 14.49 1.99 3.23
C PHE A 89 15.67 1.51 2.39
N SER A 90 16.63 2.38 2.13
CA SER A 90 17.85 2.04 1.36
C SER A 90 19.09 2.32 2.20
N LEU A 91 20.00 1.36 2.24
CA LEU A 91 21.30 1.51 2.86
C LEU A 91 22.22 2.27 1.92
N ALA A 92 22.93 3.28 2.43
CA ALA A 92 23.95 3.98 1.65
C ALA A 92 25.10 3.05 1.25
N VAL A 93 25.46 2.13 2.15
CA VAL A 93 26.47 1.09 1.94
C VAL A 93 25.95 -0.19 2.62
N PRO A 94 26.09 -1.38 1.99
CA PRO A 94 25.80 -2.64 2.64
C PRO A 94 26.53 -2.78 3.98
N LYS A 95 25.83 -3.33 4.98
CA LYS A 95 26.38 -3.53 6.32
C LYS A 95 26.66 -5.02 6.53
N ALA A 96 27.68 -5.33 7.32
CA ALA A 96 28.04 -6.71 7.66
C ALA A 96 27.09 -7.33 8.71
N THR A 97 26.41 -6.48 9.48
CA THR A 97 25.46 -6.88 10.54
C THR A 97 24.04 -6.51 10.16
N ASN A 98 23.06 -7.24 10.70
CA ASN A 98 21.65 -6.91 10.55
C ASN A 98 21.36 -5.50 11.08
N VAL A 99 20.45 -4.79 10.42
CA VAL A 99 19.99 -3.46 10.85
C VAL A 99 18.49 -3.54 11.11
N LEU A 100 18.09 -3.38 12.36
CA LEU A 100 16.68 -3.31 12.76
C LEU A 100 16.15 -1.89 12.57
N ILE A 101 15.01 -1.77 11.90
CA ILE A 101 14.17 -0.57 11.87
C ILE A 101 12.91 -0.90 12.70
N PRO A 102 12.82 -0.41 13.95
CA PRO A 102 11.72 -0.78 14.83
C PRO A 102 10.36 -0.32 14.31
N ALA A 103 9.31 -1.01 14.71
CA ALA A 103 7.93 -0.55 14.63
C ALA A 103 7.81 0.81 15.34
N GLY A 104 6.99 1.69 14.80
CA GLY A 104 6.85 3.05 15.29
C GLY A 104 7.92 4.04 14.82
N THR A 105 8.89 3.60 14.00
CA THR A 105 9.87 4.51 13.37
C THR A 105 9.14 5.55 12.53
N LEU A 106 9.36 6.83 12.82
CA LEU A 106 8.71 7.94 12.14
C LEU A 106 9.39 8.25 10.81
N VAL A 107 8.59 8.33 9.75
CA VAL A 107 8.97 8.85 8.44
C VAL A 107 8.04 9.99 8.04
N SER A 108 8.55 10.96 7.29
CA SER A 108 7.77 12.14 6.95
C SER A 108 7.87 12.47 5.47
N THR A 109 6.82 13.08 4.92
CA THR A 109 6.84 13.62 3.57
C THR A 109 7.84 14.77 3.47
N ALA A 110 8.43 14.97 2.28
CA ALA A 110 9.17 16.19 2.00
C ALA A 110 8.27 17.42 2.21
N ARG A 111 8.83 18.48 2.82
CA ARG A 111 8.10 19.72 3.02
C ARG A 111 7.79 20.36 1.66
N ARG A 112 6.51 20.50 1.32
CA ARG A 112 6.06 21.24 0.13
C ARG A 112 5.45 22.57 0.57
N GLY A 113 6.11 23.68 0.26
CA GLY A 113 5.61 25.01 0.61
C GLY A 113 5.59 25.27 2.13
N GLN A 114 4.48 25.80 2.63
CA GLN A 114 4.33 26.20 4.03
C GLN A 114 3.69 25.13 4.93
N GLU A 115 3.10 24.08 4.36
CA GLU A 115 2.42 23.04 5.14
C GLU A 115 3.41 22.23 5.99
N PRO A 116 3.01 21.84 7.22
CA PRO A 116 3.82 20.94 8.03
C PRO A 116 3.93 19.56 7.33
N PRO A 117 5.08 18.88 7.45
CA PRO A 117 5.23 17.55 6.89
C PRO A 117 4.25 16.57 7.55
N ILE A 118 3.69 15.66 6.74
CA ILE A 118 2.81 14.61 7.22
C ILE A 118 3.69 13.47 7.71
N SER A 119 3.51 13.07 8.97
CA SER A 119 4.24 11.95 9.58
C SER A 119 3.47 10.65 9.44
N PHE A 120 4.25 9.58 9.23
CA PHE A 120 3.83 8.20 9.22
C PHE A 120 4.75 7.42 10.16
N SER A 121 4.29 6.27 10.65
CA SER A 121 5.10 5.36 11.45
C SER A 121 5.10 3.96 10.85
N THR A 122 6.23 3.26 10.93
CA THR A 122 6.32 1.83 10.58
C THR A 122 5.36 1.01 11.43
N GLN A 123 4.66 0.06 10.81
CA GLN A 123 3.67 -0.78 11.49
C GLN A 123 4.31 -1.95 12.24
N ILE A 124 5.35 -2.52 11.66
CA ILE A 124 6.08 -3.69 12.17
C ILE A 124 7.59 -3.41 12.14
N ASP A 125 8.32 -4.20 12.92
CA ASP A 125 9.78 -4.25 12.85
C ASP A 125 10.22 -4.69 11.45
N LEU A 126 11.16 -3.96 10.87
CA LEU A 126 11.80 -4.31 9.60
C LEU A 126 13.27 -4.64 9.87
N ASP A 127 13.59 -5.93 9.82
CA ASP A 127 14.95 -6.43 9.90
C ASP A 127 15.62 -6.44 8.53
N LEU A 128 16.60 -5.56 8.33
CA LEU A 128 17.49 -5.62 7.17
C LEU A 128 18.56 -6.66 7.44
N VAL A 129 18.26 -7.91 7.09
CA VAL A 129 19.15 -9.04 7.31
C VAL A 129 20.37 -8.94 6.39
N SER A 130 21.57 -8.98 6.95
CA SER A 130 22.83 -8.93 6.20
C SER A 130 23.11 -10.28 5.53
N VAL A 131 22.96 -10.36 4.21
CA VAL A 131 23.24 -11.59 3.45
C VAL A 131 24.46 -11.44 2.55
N SER A 132 25.16 -12.56 2.38
CA SER A 132 26.21 -12.74 1.38
C SER A 132 25.98 -14.05 0.63
N LEU A 133 26.73 -14.24 -0.45
CA LEU A 133 26.74 -15.51 -1.17
C LEU A 133 27.33 -16.61 -0.27
N GLN A 134 26.63 -17.74 -0.19
CA GLN A 134 27.11 -18.95 0.49
C GLN A 134 27.33 -20.10 -0.49
N HIS A 135 26.37 -20.32 -1.39
CA HIS A 135 26.42 -21.42 -2.36
C HIS A 135 25.95 -20.96 -3.73
N ILE A 136 26.52 -21.53 -4.79
CA ILE A 136 25.99 -21.47 -6.15
C ILE A 136 25.85 -22.88 -6.66
N LEU A 137 24.69 -23.18 -7.22
CA LEU A 137 24.44 -24.42 -7.95
C LEU A 137 23.89 -24.09 -9.33
N THR A 138 24.20 -24.91 -10.32
CA THR A 138 23.54 -24.88 -11.62
C THR A 138 22.83 -26.21 -11.84
N GLN A 139 21.67 -26.19 -12.48
CA GLN A 139 20.89 -27.38 -12.74
C GLN A 139 20.32 -27.31 -14.16
N ALA A 140 20.73 -28.27 -14.98
CA ALA A 140 20.04 -28.57 -16.23
C ALA A 140 18.72 -29.28 -15.92
N VAL A 141 17.69 -29.01 -16.71
CA VAL A 141 16.37 -29.63 -16.54
C VAL A 141 16.47 -31.17 -16.49
N GLY A 142 15.89 -31.77 -15.45
CA GLY A 142 15.90 -33.22 -15.24
C GLY A 142 17.23 -33.81 -14.75
N GLN A 143 18.25 -33.00 -14.48
CA GLN A 143 19.53 -33.43 -13.92
C GLN A 143 19.67 -33.03 -12.44
N GLU A 144 20.67 -33.60 -11.77
CA GLU A 144 21.05 -33.18 -10.42
C GLU A 144 21.72 -31.80 -10.43
N ALA A 145 21.58 -31.06 -9.33
CA ALA A 145 22.19 -29.75 -9.19
C ALA A 145 23.71 -29.89 -8.95
N VAL A 146 24.51 -29.14 -9.68
CA VAL A 146 25.97 -29.18 -9.62
C VAL A 146 26.49 -27.94 -8.88
N PRO A 147 27.23 -28.12 -7.77
CA PRO A 147 27.86 -27.00 -7.07
C PRO A 147 28.96 -26.33 -7.90
N GLN A 148 28.94 -25.00 -7.94
CA GLN A 148 29.93 -24.17 -8.65
C GLN A 148 30.92 -23.48 -7.71
N GLY A 149 31.00 -23.93 -6.45
CA GLY A 149 31.86 -23.32 -5.43
C GLY A 149 33.34 -23.33 -5.79
N GLN A 150 33.83 -24.38 -6.46
CA GLN A 150 35.22 -24.45 -6.91
C GLN A 150 35.52 -23.41 -7.99
N SER A 151 34.62 -23.26 -8.97
CA SER A 151 34.78 -22.30 -10.06
C SER A 151 34.89 -20.86 -9.54
N ILE A 152 34.05 -20.51 -8.56
CA ILE A 152 34.09 -19.20 -7.89
C ILE A 152 35.41 -18.99 -7.14
N ALA A 153 35.87 -20.00 -6.39
CA ALA A 153 37.11 -19.89 -5.62
C ALA A 153 38.33 -19.71 -6.56
N GLU A 154 38.36 -20.42 -7.69
CA GLU A 154 39.42 -20.34 -8.70
C GLU A 154 39.25 -19.16 -9.66
N HIS A 155 38.16 -18.38 -9.54
CA HIS A 155 37.79 -17.30 -10.45
C HIS A 155 37.70 -17.76 -11.92
N SER A 156 37.30 -19.03 -12.12
CA SER A 156 37.04 -19.61 -13.43
C SER A 156 35.58 -19.43 -13.84
N GLU A 157 35.34 -19.39 -15.14
CA GLU A 157 34.01 -19.20 -15.69
C GLU A 157 33.19 -20.49 -15.62
N PHE A 158 31.89 -20.37 -15.35
CA PHE A 158 30.94 -21.48 -15.40
C PHE A 158 29.64 -21.07 -16.10
N SER A 159 28.98 -22.06 -16.72
CA SER A 159 27.72 -21.85 -17.44
C SER A 159 26.53 -21.83 -16.48
N CYS A 160 25.67 -20.81 -16.58
CA CYS A 160 24.45 -20.68 -15.76
C CYS A 160 23.46 -21.83 -15.97
N PHE A 161 23.38 -22.30 -17.21
CA PHE A 161 22.38 -23.23 -17.72
C PHE A 161 23.07 -24.30 -18.60
N SER A 162 22.28 -25.16 -19.25
CA SER A 162 22.80 -26.07 -20.28
C SER A 162 23.39 -25.28 -21.46
N ASP A 163 24.30 -25.89 -22.23
CA ASP A 163 24.97 -25.27 -23.40
C ASP A 163 24.00 -24.46 -24.28
N VAL A 164 22.85 -25.06 -24.60
CA VAL A 164 21.67 -24.38 -25.15
C VAL A 164 20.58 -24.38 -24.06
N PRO A 165 20.29 -23.24 -23.42
CA PRO A 165 19.39 -23.20 -22.27
C PRO A 165 18.00 -23.75 -22.57
N GLN A 166 17.54 -24.68 -21.75
CA GLN A 166 16.22 -25.31 -21.85
C GLN A 166 15.25 -24.73 -20.81
N VAL A 167 13.95 -24.79 -21.11
CA VAL A 167 12.92 -24.42 -20.12
C VAL A 167 13.06 -25.31 -18.89
N GLY A 168 13.23 -24.70 -17.73
CA GLY A 168 13.46 -25.39 -16.47
C GLY A 168 14.91 -25.40 -16.00
N ASP A 169 15.88 -25.05 -16.86
CA ASP A 169 17.27 -24.83 -16.42
C ASP A 169 17.30 -23.72 -15.37
N ALA A 170 18.09 -23.91 -14.32
CA ALA A 170 18.09 -23.02 -13.18
C ALA A 170 19.50 -22.77 -12.61
N LEU A 171 19.76 -21.50 -12.32
CA LEU A 171 20.87 -21.03 -11.49
C LEU A 171 20.34 -20.81 -10.08
N TYR A 172 20.90 -21.49 -9.10
CA TYR A 172 20.57 -21.35 -7.69
C TYR A 172 21.64 -20.52 -6.97
N VAL A 173 21.16 -19.56 -6.20
CA VAL A 173 21.93 -18.64 -5.39
C VAL A 173 21.52 -18.85 -3.93
N GLY A 174 22.40 -19.49 -3.17
CA GLY A 174 22.22 -19.75 -1.74
C GLY A 174 22.76 -18.59 -0.92
N LEU A 175 21.88 -17.92 -0.19
CA LEU A 175 22.23 -16.88 0.78
C LEU A 175 22.64 -17.49 2.12
N THR A 176 23.52 -16.81 2.85
CA THR A 176 23.94 -17.18 4.21
C THR A 176 22.79 -17.29 5.21
N GLN A 177 21.68 -16.59 4.97
CA GLN A 177 20.47 -16.64 5.77
C GLN A 177 19.24 -16.21 4.94
N ALA A 178 18.04 -16.50 5.44
CA ALA A 178 16.81 -15.99 4.84
C ALA A 178 16.72 -14.46 5.01
N ALA A 179 16.11 -13.79 4.03
CA ALA A 179 16.05 -12.32 3.96
C ALA A 179 14.65 -11.83 3.55
N PRO A 180 13.61 -12.11 4.36
CA PRO A 180 12.27 -11.58 4.11
C PRO A 180 12.25 -10.06 4.24
N ASN A 181 11.31 -9.41 3.55
CA ASN A 181 11.17 -7.96 3.43
C ASN A 181 12.42 -7.19 2.97
N CYS A 182 13.46 -7.87 2.49
CA CYS A 182 14.74 -7.26 2.11
C CYS A 182 14.81 -6.99 0.61
N ILE A 183 15.55 -5.94 0.26
CA ILE A 183 16.03 -5.70 -1.09
C ILE A 183 17.46 -6.22 -1.18
N VAL A 184 17.66 -7.23 -2.01
CA VAL A 184 18.95 -7.88 -2.24
C VAL A 184 19.47 -7.48 -3.61
N ARG A 185 20.75 -7.09 -3.66
CA ARG A 185 21.48 -6.86 -4.90
C ARG A 185 22.36 -8.07 -5.19
N ILE A 186 22.25 -8.59 -6.40
CA ILE A 186 23.12 -9.62 -6.97
C ILE A 186 23.96 -8.94 -8.04
N SER A 187 25.24 -8.73 -7.77
CA SER A 187 26.20 -8.22 -8.74
C SER A 187 26.79 -9.40 -9.50
N VAL A 188 26.73 -9.36 -10.82
CA VAL A 188 27.19 -10.46 -11.67
C VAL A 188 28.29 -9.94 -12.60
N ASP A 189 29.44 -10.61 -12.59
CA ASP A 189 30.45 -10.47 -13.64
C ASP A 189 30.31 -11.64 -14.61
N CYS A 190 29.95 -11.34 -15.85
CA CYS A 190 29.75 -12.34 -16.90
C CYS A 190 30.34 -11.88 -18.21
N ARG A 191 30.76 -12.85 -19.03
CA ARG A 191 31.30 -12.62 -20.37
C ARG A 191 30.15 -12.62 -21.38
N ILE A 192 30.13 -11.63 -22.27
CA ILE A 192 29.11 -11.48 -23.30
C ILE A 192 29.29 -12.57 -24.36
N GLU A 193 28.69 -13.73 -24.13
CA GLU A 193 28.55 -14.80 -25.14
C GLU A 193 27.09 -15.22 -25.38
N GLY A 194 26.14 -14.76 -24.54
CA GLY A 194 24.71 -14.97 -24.72
C GLY A 194 24.17 -14.16 -25.91
N ILE A 195 24.32 -14.71 -27.12
CA ILE A 195 23.73 -14.15 -28.33
C ILE A 195 22.25 -14.61 -28.35
N GLY A 196 21.33 -13.70 -28.68
CA GLY A 196 19.96 -14.09 -29.07
C GLY A 196 18.83 -13.87 -28.07
N VAL A 197 19.02 -13.20 -26.93
CA VAL A 197 17.87 -12.72 -26.11
C VAL A 197 17.73 -11.21 -26.15
N ASP A 198 16.51 -10.71 -25.94
CA ASP A 198 16.25 -9.28 -25.71
C ASP A 198 16.64 -8.93 -24.26
N PRO A 199 17.64 -8.06 -24.03
CA PRO A 199 18.07 -7.66 -22.69
C PRO A 199 16.96 -7.06 -21.82
N LEU A 200 15.93 -6.47 -22.45
CA LEU A 200 14.79 -5.88 -21.74
C LEU A 200 13.68 -6.89 -21.46
N ARG A 201 13.71 -8.03 -22.16
CA ARG A 201 12.71 -9.10 -22.05
C ARG A 201 13.43 -10.46 -22.12
N PRO A 202 14.26 -10.84 -21.13
CA PRO A 202 14.82 -12.19 -21.10
C PRO A 202 13.77 -13.21 -20.64
N PRO A 203 13.76 -14.45 -21.19
CA PRO A 203 12.83 -15.50 -20.78
C PRO A 203 13.28 -16.15 -19.46
N LEU A 204 13.43 -15.33 -18.41
CA LEU A 204 13.84 -15.73 -17.07
C LEU A 204 12.79 -15.31 -16.05
N ILE A 205 12.66 -16.11 -14.99
CA ILE A 205 11.99 -15.69 -13.76
C ILE A 205 12.92 -15.89 -12.57
N THR A 206 12.77 -15.02 -11.59
CA THR A 206 13.45 -15.15 -10.30
C THR A 206 12.44 -15.60 -9.26
N GLU A 207 12.76 -16.65 -8.53
CA GLU A 207 11.92 -17.25 -7.50
C GLU A 207 12.73 -17.40 -6.20
N GLY A 208 12.05 -17.31 -5.06
CA GLY A 208 12.60 -17.53 -3.72
C GLY A 208 11.82 -18.61 -3.00
N TRP A 209 12.48 -19.34 -2.12
CA TRP A 209 11.80 -20.33 -1.28
C TRP A 209 11.11 -19.66 -0.08
N ASP A 210 9.78 -19.69 -0.02
CA ASP A 210 9.02 -19.04 1.07
C ASP A 210 8.87 -19.89 2.34
N GLY A 211 9.33 -21.14 2.31
CA GLY A 211 9.15 -22.13 3.38
C GLY A 211 8.28 -23.31 2.97
N GLN A 212 7.45 -23.13 1.94
CA GLN A 212 6.51 -24.14 1.44
C GLN A 212 6.70 -24.42 -0.04
N GLN A 213 6.93 -23.37 -0.84
CA GLN A 213 7.08 -23.47 -2.28
C GLN A 213 8.01 -22.39 -2.84
N TRP A 214 8.32 -22.53 -4.13
CA TRP A 214 9.03 -21.50 -4.88
C TRP A 214 8.03 -20.43 -5.31
N THR A 215 8.22 -19.21 -4.82
CA THR A 215 7.35 -18.08 -5.10
C THR A 215 8.11 -17.03 -5.91
N ARG A 216 7.45 -16.40 -6.87
CA ARG A 216 8.06 -15.38 -7.74
C ARG A 216 8.50 -14.18 -6.91
N ILE A 217 9.75 -13.78 -7.08
CA ILE A 217 10.34 -12.60 -6.46
C ILE A 217 10.11 -11.38 -7.36
N HIS A 218 9.85 -10.22 -6.74
CA HIS A 218 9.67 -8.97 -7.47
C HIS A 218 11.03 -8.43 -7.94
N LEU A 219 11.19 -8.30 -9.25
CA LEU A 219 12.38 -7.70 -9.87
C LEU A 219 12.24 -6.16 -9.86
N ILE A 220 13.11 -5.48 -9.11
CA ILE A 220 13.16 -4.01 -9.08
C ILE A 220 13.93 -3.48 -10.27
N LYS A 221 15.09 -4.09 -10.57
CA LYS A 221 15.99 -3.63 -11.62
C LYS A 221 16.89 -4.78 -12.07
N ASP A 222 17.11 -4.89 -13.37
CA ASP A 222 18.15 -5.73 -13.96
C ASP A 222 18.97 -4.90 -14.95
N THR A 223 20.29 -4.79 -14.74
CA THR A 223 21.23 -4.16 -15.68
C THR A 223 22.13 -5.17 -16.39
N THR A 224 21.98 -6.47 -16.08
CA THR A 224 22.72 -7.57 -16.71
C THR A 224 22.13 -7.97 -18.07
N GLY A 225 20.91 -7.51 -18.38
CA GLY A 225 20.24 -7.83 -19.63
C GLY A 225 19.90 -9.32 -19.74
N GLY A 226 19.43 -9.93 -18.65
CA GLY A 226 19.26 -11.38 -18.57
C GLY A 226 20.59 -12.13 -18.47
N LEU A 227 21.48 -11.69 -17.59
CA LEU A 227 22.80 -12.30 -17.36
C LEU A 227 23.76 -12.26 -18.56
N ASN A 228 23.54 -11.38 -19.54
CA ASN A 228 24.38 -11.29 -20.74
C ASN A 228 25.58 -10.36 -20.60
N GLN A 229 25.53 -9.39 -19.70
CA GLN A 229 26.59 -8.43 -19.46
C GLN A 229 26.79 -8.20 -17.97
N ARG A 230 28.00 -7.76 -17.61
CA ARG A 230 28.30 -7.32 -16.24
C ARG A 230 27.25 -6.31 -15.78
N GLY A 231 26.69 -6.54 -14.59
CA GLY A 231 25.65 -5.68 -14.07
C GLY A 231 25.16 -6.13 -12.70
N THR A 232 23.98 -5.64 -12.34
CA THR A 232 23.34 -5.87 -11.05
C THR A 232 21.88 -6.21 -11.26
N ILE A 233 21.41 -7.18 -10.48
CA ILE A 233 20.00 -7.53 -10.35
C ILE A 233 19.58 -7.10 -8.94
N GLU A 234 18.62 -6.18 -8.84
CA GLU A 234 17.99 -5.79 -7.57
C GLU A 234 16.61 -6.43 -7.48
N ILE A 235 16.38 -7.16 -6.39
CA ILE A 235 15.15 -7.90 -6.13
C ILE A 235 14.59 -7.55 -4.76
N TYR A 236 13.26 -7.50 -4.65
CA TYR A 236 12.56 -7.43 -3.38
C TYR A 236 11.96 -8.78 -3.02
N ILE A 237 12.36 -9.29 -1.86
CA ILE A 237 11.95 -10.59 -1.35
C ILE A 237 10.95 -10.34 -0.23
N ASP A 238 9.66 -10.56 -0.48
CA ASP A 238 8.60 -10.39 0.53
C ASP A 238 8.70 -11.49 1.60
N GLN A 239 8.59 -12.75 1.18
CA GLN A 239 8.73 -13.93 2.05
C GLN A 239 9.97 -14.74 1.66
N HIS A 240 10.70 -15.22 2.66
CA HIS A 240 11.89 -16.05 2.45
C HIS A 240 12.13 -16.93 3.67
N ALA A 241 12.48 -18.19 3.43
CA ALA A 241 12.85 -19.13 4.49
C ALA A 241 14.09 -19.94 4.10
N LEU A 242 14.74 -20.51 5.11
CA LEU A 242 15.82 -21.48 4.89
C LEU A 242 15.25 -22.80 4.37
N SER A 243 15.97 -23.44 3.46
CA SER A 243 15.70 -24.83 3.08
C SER A 243 16.96 -25.59 2.72
N THR A 244 16.86 -26.91 2.76
CA THR A 244 17.92 -27.81 2.29
C THR A 244 17.63 -28.22 0.86
N PHE A 245 18.55 -27.91 -0.05
CA PHE A 245 18.48 -28.27 -1.46
C PHE A 245 19.81 -28.87 -1.89
N SER A 246 19.78 -30.03 -2.56
CA SER A 246 20.98 -30.79 -2.93
C SER A 246 21.95 -31.04 -1.76
N GLY A 247 21.42 -31.27 -0.56
CA GLY A 247 22.20 -31.51 0.67
C GLY A 247 22.81 -30.25 1.31
N LEU A 248 22.56 -29.05 0.77
CA LEU A 248 23.08 -27.78 1.28
C LEU A 248 21.96 -26.91 1.87
N SER A 249 22.21 -26.27 3.01
CA SER A 249 21.24 -25.41 3.70
C SER A 249 21.55 -23.94 3.46
N SER A 250 20.61 -23.20 2.88
CA SER A 250 20.72 -21.76 2.60
C SER A 250 19.34 -21.11 2.45
N GLY A 251 19.31 -19.77 2.41
CA GLY A 251 18.16 -19.01 1.88
C GLY A 251 18.23 -19.02 0.36
N TRP A 252 17.45 -19.87 -0.30
CA TRP A 252 17.61 -20.10 -1.72
C TRP A 252 16.79 -19.14 -2.59
N ILE A 253 17.50 -18.53 -3.53
CA ILE A 253 16.94 -17.85 -4.69
C ILE A 253 17.32 -18.66 -5.92
N ARG A 254 16.40 -18.80 -6.88
CA ARG A 254 16.71 -19.40 -8.18
C ARG A 254 16.30 -18.50 -9.33
N VAL A 255 17.14 -18.44 -10.35
CA VAL A 255 16.84 -17.84 -11.64
C VAL A 255 16.61 -18.97 -12.62
N ARG A 256 15.41 -19.06 -13.17
CA ARG A 256 14.96 -20.19 -13.99
C ARG A 256 14.57 -19.74 -15.39
N VAL A 257 15.00 -20.50 -16.39
CA VAL A 257 14.58 -20.33 -17.78
C VAL A 257 13.12 -20.74 -17.92
N VAL A 258 12.32 -19.87 -18.48
CA VAL A 258 10.91 -20.11 -18.80
C VAL A 258 10.70 -20.14 -20.30
N ASP A 259 9.51 -20.58 -20.72
CA ASP A 259 9.17 -20.50 -22.14
C ASP A 259 9.13 -19.03 -22.58
N ALA A 260 9.62 -18.79 -23.80
CA ALA A 260 9.57 -17.48 -24.41
C ALA A 260 8.15 -17.20 -24.89
N VAL A 261 7.66 -15.98 -24.65
CA VAL A 261 6.31 -15.58 -25.00
C VAL A 261 6.32 -14.78 -26.31
N ASP A 262 5.44 -15.14 -27.23
CA ASP A 262 5.26 -14.49 -28.54
C ASP A 262 6.53 -14.48 -29.40
N ASP A 263 7.06 -13.29 -29.70
CA ASP A 263 8.24 -13.02 -30.52
C ASP A 263 9.53 -12.95 -29.68
N GLN A 264 9.44 -13.23 -28.38
CA GLN A 264 10.57 -13.12 -27.47
C GLN A 264 11.69 -14.10 -27.89
N PRO A 265 12.90 -13.59 -28.14
CA PRO A 265 13.97 -14.43 -28.64
C PRO A 265 14.59 -15.23 -27.48
N ARG A 266 15.06 -16.45 -27.79
CA ARG A 266 15.54 -17.45 -26.83
C ARG A 266 17.07 -17.44 -26.75
N TYR A 267 17.62 -17.87 -25.61
CA TYR A 267 19.06 -18.08 -25.50
C TYR A 267 19.54 -19.12 -26.51
N THR A 268 20.54 -18.76 -27.33
CA THR A 268 21.22 -19.75 -28.19
C THR A 268 22.45 -20.35 -27.52
N SER A 269 22.96 -19.71 -26.47
CA SER A 269 24.13 -20.12 -25.68
C SER A 269 23.90 -19.76 -24.21
N SER A 270 24.39 -20.59 -23.29
CA SER A 270 24.38 -20.24 -21.86
C SER A 270 25.31 -19.06 -21.59
N PRO A 271 24.87 -18.07 -20.78
CA PRO A 271 25.79 -17.09 -20.23
C PRO A 271 26.88 -17.75 -19.38
N GLN A 272 28.08 -17.17 -19.43
CA GLN A 272 29.23 -17.59 -18.62
C GLN A 272 29.43 -16.60 -17.48
N ILE A 273 29.27 -17.06 -16.24
CA ILE A 273 29.48 -16.27 -15.03
C ILE A 273 30.91 -16.49 -14.54
N LYS A 274 31.56 -15.39 -14.21
CA LYS A 274 32.89 -15.36 -13.60
C LYS A 274 32.82 -15.12 -12.09
N SER A 275 31.94 -14.21 -11.65
CA SER A 275 31.72 -13.98 -10.22
C SER A 275 30.30 -13.51 -9.94
N ILE A 276 29.84 -13.79 -8.72
CA ILE A 276 28.60 -13.27 -8.17
C ILE A 276 28.87 -12.74 -6.77
N ASP A 277 28.46 -11.51 -6.51
CA ASP A 277 28.49 -10.91 -5.19
C ASP A 277 27.07 -10.55 -4.75
N ILE A 278 26.78 -10.73 -3.47
CA ILE A 278 25.46 -10.48 -2.91
C ILE A 278 25.58 -9.52 -1.75
N ALA A 279 24.66 -8.56 -1.71
CA ALA A 279 24.52 -7.69 -0.57
C ALA A 279 23.07 -7.27 -0.36
N THR A 280 22.65 -7.16 0.91
CA THR A 280 21.42 -6.46 1.28
C THR A 280 21.63 -4.97 1.13
N ILE A 281 20.75 -4.32 0.37
CA ILE A 281 20.83 -2.88 0.07
C ILE A 281 19.67 -2.08 0.64
N GLY A 282 18.69 -2.73 1.25
CA GLY A 282 17.51 -2.07 1.80
C GLY A 282 16.41 -3.05 2.16
N GLY A 283 15.21 -2.53 2.38
CA GLY A 283 14.01 -3.30 2.67
C GLY A 283 12.75 -2.47 2.48
N ILE A 284 11.60 -3.13 2.48
CA ILE A 284 10.29 -2.47 2.33
C ILE A 284 9.41 -2.89 3.50
N THR A 285 8.73 -1.92 4.10
CA THR A 285 7.70 -2.16 5.12
C THR A 285 6.56 -1.17 4.93
N ASN A 286 5.40 -1.49 5.49
CA ASN A 286 4.26 -0.59 5.48
C ASN A 286 4.36 0.44 6.60
N VAL A 287 3.98 1.67 6.28
CA VAL A 287 3.81 2.75 7.24
C VAL A 287 2.36 3.21 7.25
N SER A 288 1.87 3.62 8.41
CA SER A 288 0.55 4.22 8.58
C SER A 288 0.67 5.67 9.04
N GLN A 289 -0.28 6.52 8.64
CA GLN A 289 -0.33 7.92 9.06
C GLN A 289 -0.81 8.01 10.51
N CYS A 290 0.09 7.70 11.44
CA CYS A 290 -0.13 7.77 12.86
C CYS A 290 1.18 8.03 13.60
N THR A 291 1.04 8.39 14.87
CA THR A 291 2.17 8.57 15.78
C THR A 291 2.00 7.59 16.91
N PRO A 292 2.94 6.66 17.13
CA PRO A 292 2.88 5.75 18.27
C PRO A 292 3.07 6.56 19.55
N ILE A 293 2.17 6.35 20.51
CA ILE A 293 2.25 6.96 21.84
C ILE A 293 2.46 5.82 22.83
N ILE A 294 3.56 5.88 23.57
CA ILE A 294 3.93 4.89 24.59
C ILE A 294 4.03 5.63 25.93
N ASN A 295 3.63 4.97 27.02
CA ASN A 295 3.71 5.49 28.39
C ASN A 295 3.00 6.85 28.57
N GLU A 296 1.80 6.99 27.98
CA GLU A 296 0.97 8.16 28.25
C GLU A 296 0.37 8.09 29.65
N ILE A 297 0.59 9.13 30.45
CA ILE A 297 -0.05 9.27 31.76
C ILE A 297 -1.45 9.86 31.54
N ILE A 298 -2.47 9.03 31.73
CA ILE A 298 -3.88 9.36 31.46
C ILE A 298 -4.65 9.88 32.69
N GLY A 299 -4.06 9.75 33.88
CA GLY A 299 -4.64 10.23 35.14
C GLY A 299 -4.51 9.23 36.28
N THR A 300 -5.16 9.53 37.40
CA THR A 300 -5.24 8.66 38.57
C THR A 300 -6.61 7.99 38.62
N VAL A 301 -6.66 6.69 38.90
CA VAL A 301 -7.91 5.94 39.11
C VAL A 301 -8.22 5.81 40.60
N THR A 302 -9.51 5.81 40.92
CA THR A 302 -10.02 5.54 42.28
C THR A 302 -10.24 4.06 42.55
N GLY A 303 -10.20 3.22 41.50
CA GLY A 303 -10.48 1.78 41.60
C GLY A 303 -11.97 1.43 41.53
N THR A 304 -12.80 2.39 41.12
CA THR A 304 -14.25 2.19 41.00
C THR A 304 -14.58 1.46 39.69
N PRO A 305 -15.38 0.37 39.70
CA PRO A 305 -15.78 -0.30 38.47
C PRO A 305 -16.51 0.64 37.51
N GLY A 306 -16.08 0.67 36.25
CA GLY A 306 -16.67 1.52 35.21
C GLY A 306 -16.15 2.96 35.17
N GLU A 307 -15.07 3.28 35.90
CA GLU A 307 -14.40 4.57 35.81
C GLU A 307 -13.88 4.82 34.39
N ILE A 308 -14.17 6.00 33.84
CA ILE A 308 -13.81 6.38 32.47
C ILE A 308 -12.59 7.28 32.52
N LEU A 309 -11.53 6.89 31.81
CA LEU A 309 -10.33 7.71 31.61
C LEU A 309 -10.32 8.29 30.20
N GLN A 310 -9.91 9.56 30.09
CA GLN A 310 -9.80 10.24 28.82
C GLN A 310 -8.32 10.31 28.40
N LEU A 311 -8.02 9.83 27.19
CA LEU A 311 -6.71 9.99 26.59
C LEU A 311 -6.45 11.47 26.29
N ASN A 312 -5.22 11.95 26.51
CA ASN A 312 -4.86 13.33 26.16
C ASN A 312 -4.66 13.48 24.64
N ARG A 313 -4.34 12.37 23.95
CA ARG A 313 -4.12 12.34 22.50
C ARG A 313 -5.21 11.55 21.79
N PHE A 314 -5.97 12.25 20.95
CA PHE A 314 -7.05 11.72 20.13
C PHE A 314 -7.07 12.45 18.77
N PRO A 315 -7.68 11.88 17.72
CA PRO A 315 -8.35 10.58 17.66
C PRO A 315 -7.38 9.39 17.61
N LEU A 316 -7.85 8.21 18.07
CA LEU A 316 -7.14 6.94 17.89
C LEU A 316 -7.38 6.39 16.47
N VAL A 317 -6.39 5.69 15.94
CA VAL A 317 -6.55 4.94 14.69
C VAL A 317 -7.43 3.73 14.94
N SER A 318 -8.45 3.53 14.11
CA SER A 318 -9.31 2.35 14.19
C SER A 318 -8.55 1.05 13.94
N GLY A 319 -8.87 -0.02 14.66
CA GLY A 319 -8.28 -1.35 14.44
C GLY A 319 -6.87 -1.52 15.00
N GLN A 320 -6.48 -0.73 16.01
CA GLN A 320 -5.29 -1.02 16.80
C GLN A 320 -5.55 -2.24 17.70
N ASP A 321 -4.61 -3.18 17.71
CA ASP A 321 -4.61 -4.29 18.65
C ASP A 321 -4.32 -3.80 20.08
N THR A 322 -4.93 -4.46 21.07
CA THR A 322 -4.73 -4.35 22.53
C THR A 322 -4.21 -2.99 23.05
N LEU A 323 -5.13 -2.16 23.51
CA LEU A 323 -4.80 -1.02 24.38
C LEU A 323 -4.49 -1.57 25.78
N THR A 324 -3.20 -1.67 26.12
CA THR A 324 -2.75 -2.11 27.44
C THR A 324 -2.79 -0.93 28.40
N ILE A 325 -3.57 -1.04 29.47
CA ILE A 325 -3.56 -0.10 30.60
C ILE A 325 -2.80 -0.78 31.74
N GLU A 326 -1.70 -0.17 32.17
CA GLU A 326 -0.95 -0.58 33.36
C GLU A 326 -1.30 0.35 34.52
N VAL A 327 -1.59 -0.21 35.69
CA VAL A 327 -1.99 0.49 36.93
C VAL A 327 -0.93 0.28 38.00
#